data_AF-A0A426TJ14-F1
#
_entry.id   AF-A0A426TJ14-F1
#
_cell.length_a   1.000
_cell.length_b   1.000
_cell.length_c   1.000
_cell.angle_alpha   90.00
_cell.angle_beta   90.00
_cell.angle_gamma   90.00
#
_symmetry.space_group_name_H-M   'P 1'
#
loop_
_entity.id
_entity.type
_entity.pdbx_description
1 polymer ?
#
loop_
_entity_poly.entity_id
_entity_poly.type
_entity_poly.pdbx_seq_one_letter_code
_entity_poly.pdbx_strand_id
1 'polypeptide(L)'
;MAKKKNQEKVVSIHSKKKLTGQEMNGLSTDQLFWEVVYRKYPYEIKSGLREILKVDPEHLGARFELYKFEYPEWGYENLEDINLFAAEAIELWLEEGCPAWNREEPSYSLGIVLNILYFYCEKGLYGLANDLCDIIISHPQEAYHRDFIFILLSVKNQVFDFDYLQNQFENELKNATVQDATAIHFLIASMVRGEFAVAKSVLRLILERYPEYSWIFQIGHWPTVAFEENGLFVISESDTMFNSLVFMQDFLERRRDLVKRVNQMTREIEANREGTIQHFYKFYQLPELVHLQEKRVRIFYENGIHKLEDFKKWTEKELLALDGIGKTSVEHLKAQGIQFKS
;
A
#
# COMPACT_ATOMS: atom_id res chain seq x y z
N MET A 1 -21.28 52.08 -34.20
CA MET A 1 -22.23 51.29 -33.38
C MET A 1 -21.44 50.62 -32.25
N ALA A 2 -21.07 51.29 -31.17
CA ALA A 2 -21.88 51.65 -30.00
C ALA A 2 -22.28 50.46 -29.08
N LYS A 3 -21.36 50.14 -28.14
CA LYS A 3 -21.51 49.81 -26.71
C LYS A 3 -22.91 49.51 -26.10
N LYS A 4 -22.90 48.49 -25.20
CA LYS A 4 -23.45 48.39 -23.80
C LYS A 4 -24.60 47.40 -23.48
N LYS A 5 -24.26 46.47 -22.56
CA LYS A 5 -24.88 46.10 -21.26
C LYS A 5 -26.33 45.55 -21.15
N ASN A 6 -26.46 44.34 -20.58
CA ASN A 6 -26.98 44.03 -19.21
C ASN A 6 -27.21 42.50 -19.11
N GLN A 7 -26.49 41.75 -18.29
CA GLN A 7 -26.74 41.43 -16.86
C GLN A 7 -28.09 40.74 -16.55
N GLU A 8 -27.95 39.55 -15.95
CA GLU A 8 -28.82 38.88 -14.97
C GLU A 8 -30.18 38.32 -15.41
N LYS A 9 -30.27 36.98 -15.34
CA LYS A 9 -31.33 36.31 -14.58
C LYS A 9 -30.83 34.99 -14.01
N VAL A 10 -30.30 35.10 -12.80
CA VAL A 10 -30.32 34.03 -11.80
C VAL A 10 -31.79 33.71 -11.54
N VAL A 11 -32.24 32.51 -11.92
CA VAL A 11 -33.50 31.97 -11.39
C VAL A 11 -33.13 31.01 -10.28
N SER A 12 -33.11 31.57 -9.08
CA SER A 12 -33.33 30.85 -7.84
C SER A 12 -34.62 30.03 -7.97
N ILE A 13 -34.51 28.70 -7.89
CA ILE A 13 -35.64 27.84 -7.56
C ILE A 13 -35.35 27.29 -6.17
N HIS A 14 -35.66 28.10 -5.16
CA HIS A 14 -36.11 27.55 -3.89
C HIS A 14 -37.49 26.93 -4.14
N SER A 15 -37.56 25.62 -4.27
CA SER A 15 -38.82 24.90 -4.07
C SER A 15 -38.59 23.75 -3.10
N LYS A 16 -39.11 23.95 -1.87
CA LYS A 16 -39.43 22.87 -0.95
C LYS A 16 -40.44 21.96 -1.63
N LYS A 17 -40.00 20.92 -2.33
CA LYS A 17 -40.91 19.85 -2.79
C LYS A 17 -40.81 18.69 -1.81
N LYS A 18 -41.80 18.59 -0.92
CA LYS A 18 -42.17 17.30 -0.33
C LYS A 18 -42.56 16.41 -1.50
N LEU A 19 -41.84 15.33 -1.70
CA LEU A 19 -42.27 14.28 -2.63
C LEU A 19 -43.54 13.67 -2.01
N THR A 20 -44.69 14.00 -2.58
CA THR A 20 -45.93 13.25 -2.34
C THR A 20 -45.86 12.00 -3.20
N GLY A 21 -46.34 10.85 -2.69
CA GLY A 21 -46.29 9.52 -3.32
C GLY A 21 -47.00 9.34 -4.67
N GLN A 22 -47.22 10.41 -5.43
CA GLN A 22 -47.75 10.43 -6.80
C GLN A 22 -46.77 10.98 -7.84
N GLU A 23 -45.52 11.30 -7.48
CA GLU A 23 -44.45 11.70 -8.42
C GLU A 23 -43.29 10.70 -8.46
N MET A 24 -43.59 9.40 -8.57
CA MET A 24 -42.62 8.47 -9.17
C MET A 24 -42.63 8.73 -10.68
N ASN A 25 -41.69 9.54 -11.16
CA ASN A 25 -41.50 9.88 -12.58
C ASN A 25 -41.06 8.66 -13.42
N GLY A 26 -41.80 7.55 -13.40
CA GLY A 26 -41.51 6.35 -14.20
C GLY A 26 -40.17 5.66 -13.94
N LEU A 27 -39.41 6.10 -12.93
CA LEU A 27 -38.13 5.51 -12.52
C LEU A 27 -38.38 4.34 -11.56
N SER A 28 -37.53 3.31 -11.62
CA SER A 28 -37.49 2.26 -10.59
C SER A 28 -36.98 2.82 -9.26
N THR A 29 -37.23 2.10 -8.16
CA THR A 29 -36.72 2.46 -6.83
C THR A 29 -35.20 2.54 -6.82
N ASP A 30 -34.51 1.64 -7.53
CA ASP A 30 -33.05 1.68 -7.71
C ASP A 30 -32.56 2.94 -8.45
N GLN A 31 -33.27 3.35 -9.50
CA GLN A 31 -32.93 4.58 -10.24
C GLN A 31 -33.09 5.81 -9.36
N LEU A 32 -34.16 5.86 -8.57
CA LEU A 32 -34.40 6.93 -7.60
C LEU A 32 -33.35 6.93 -6.48
N PHE A 33 -32.91 5.75 -6.03
CA PHE A 33 -31.85 5.61 -5.04
C PHE A 33 -30.56 6.28 -5.50
N TRP A 34 -30.11 6.02 -6.72
CA TRP A 34 -28.91 6.67 -7.28
C TRP A 34 -29.06 8.20 -7.35
N GLU A 35 -30.21 8.71 -7.79
CA GLU A 35 -30.45 10.17 -7.78
C GLU A 35 -30.43 10.77 -6.37
N VAL A 36 -30.82 10.02 -5.35
CA VAL A 36 -30.86 10.47 -3.95
C VAL A 36 -29.46 10.52 -3.33
N VAL A 37 -28.64 9.48 -3.51
CA VAL A 37 -27.33 9.39 -2.84
C VAL A 37 -26.30 10.39 -3.35
N TYR A 38 -26.45 10.86 -4.60
CA TYR A 38 -25.58 11.90 -5.18
C TYR A 38 -26.07 13.34 -4.93
N ARG A 39 -27.09 13.55 -4.08
CA ARG A 39 -27.54 14.90 -3.72
C ARG A 39 -26.50 15.63 -2.89
N LYS A 40 -26.47 16.95 -3.04
CA LYS A 40 -25.45 17.80 -2.41
C LYS A 40 -25.53 17.86 -0.88
N TYR A 41 -26.74 17.83 -0.33
CA TYR A 41 -26.95 18.14 1.09
C TYR A 41 -27.42 16.90 1.88
N PRO A 42 -26.80 16.59 3.04
CA PRO A 42 -27.16 15.42 3.86
C PRO A 42 -28.65 15.32 4.22
N TYR A 43 -29.31 16.44 4.47
CA TYR A 43 -30.75 16.44 4.78
C TYR A 43 -31.62 16.03 3.58
N GLU A 44 -31.17 16.31 2.35
CA GLU A 44 -31.88 15.94 1.12
C GLU A 44 -31.70 14.47 0.79
N ILE A 45 -30.51 13.92 1.09
CA ILE A 45 -30.22 12.50 1.03
C ILE A 45 -31.13 11.78 2.04
N LYS A 46 -31.02 12.12 3.33
CA LYS A 46 -31.82 11.48 4.40
C LYS A 46 -33.32 11.54 4.17
N SER A 47 -33.82 12.68 3.68
CA SER A 47 -35.24 12.79 3.31
C SER A 47 -35.59 11.93 2.10
N GLY A 48 -34.75 11.88 1.06
CA GLY A 48 -34.97 11.06 -0.13
C GLY A 48 -34.98 9.57 0.18
N LEU A 49 -34.03 9.09 0.99
CA LEU A 49 -33.95 7.69 1.41
C LEU A 49 -35.22 7.25 2.15
N ARG A 50 -35.75 8.10 3.03
CA ARG A 50 -37.01 7.83 3.73
C ARG A 50 -38.23 7.78 2.80
N GLU A 51 -38.23 8.51 1.69
CA GLU A 51 -39.30 8.40 0.71
C GLU A 51 -39.18 7.11 -0.11
N ILE A 52 -37.96 6.68 -0.44
CA ILE A 52 -37.71 5.36 -1.08
C ILE A 52 -38.24 4.25 -0.18
N LEU A 53 -37.89 4.26 1.11
CA LEU A 53 -38.31 3.22 2.08
C LEU A 53 -39.82 3.19 2.37
N LYS A 54 -40.58 4.23 2.00
CA LYS A 54 -42.05 4.15 2.06
C LYS A 54 -42.65 3.34 0.92
N VAL A 55 -41.96 3.29 -0.22
CA VAL A 55 -42.40 2.57 -1.41
C VAL A 55 -41.82 1.15 -1.41
N ASP A 56 -40.54 1.03 -1.06
CA ASP A 56 -39.81 -0.23 -0.98
C ASP A 56 -39.06 -0.29 0.36
N PRO A 57 -39.72 -0.81 1.42
CA PRO A 57 -39.14 -0.89 2.75
C PRO A 57 -37.88 -1.76 2.84
N GLU A 58 -37.73 -2.73 1.94
CA GLU A 58 -36.63 -3.69 1.95
C GLU A 58 -35.43 -3.23 1.13
N HIS A 59 -35.53 -2.10 0.42
CA HIS A 59 -34.46 -1.58 -0.42
C HIS A 59 -33.14 -1.46 0.35
N LEU A 60 -32.22 -2.39 0.08
CA LEU A 60 -31.00 -2.60 0.86
C LEU A 60 -30.16 -1.32 0.95
N GLY A 61 -29.89 -0.68 -0.18
CA GLY A 61 -29.07 0.53 -0.17
C GLY A 61 -29.69 1.72 0.55
N ALA A 62 -31.00 1.88 0.48
CA ALA A 62 -31.67 2.96 1.20
C ALA A 62 -31.65 2.72 2.71
N ARG A 63 -31.84 1.47 3.16
CA ARG A 63 -31.67 1.09 4.57
C ARG A 63 -30.24 1.32 5.05
N PHE A 64 -29.25 0.86 4.29
CA PHE A 64 -27.84 0.97 4.67
C PHE A 64 -27.33 2.42 4.72
N GLU A 65 -27.63 3.26 3.72
CA GLU A 65 -27.25 4.68 3.77
C GLU A 65 -27.93 5.40 4.95
N LEU A 66 -29.22 5.13 5.18
CA LEU A 66 -29.93 5.73 6.30
C LEU A 66 -29.34 5.28 7.65
N TYR A 67 -28.94 4.01 7.74
CA TYR A 67 -28.27 3.45 8.91
C TYR A 67 -26.96 4.18 9.21
N LYS A 68 -26.10 4.44 8.20
CA LYS A 68 -24.89 5.28 8.35
C LYS A 68 -25.19 6.69 8.87
N PHE A 69 -26.30 7.30 8.46
CA PHE A 69 -26.71 8.61 8.97
C PHE A 69 -27.21 8.59 10.42
N GLU A 70 -27.75 7.46 10.87
CA GLU A 70 -28.28 7.30 12.23
C GLU A 70 -27.19 6.86 13.20
N TYR A 71 -26.22 6.11 12.70
CA TYR A 71 -25.04 5.62 13.41
C TYR A 71 -23.77 6.03 12.65
N PRO A 72 -23.30 7.28 12.82
CA PRO A 72 -22.11 7.78 12.12
C PRO A 72 -20.81 7.13 12.62
N GLU A 73 -20.82 6.56 13.81
CA GLU A 73 -19.73 5.79 14.39
C GLU A 73 -20.26 4.39 14.70
N TRP A 74 -19.66 3.36 14.09
CA TRP A 74 -20.04 1.98 14.34
C TRP A 74 -19.21 1.39 15.47
N GLY A 75 -19.90 0.74 16.41
CA GLY A 75 -19.31 0.01 17.54
C GLY A 75 -19.72 -1.47 17.56
N TYR A 76 -19.36 -2.17 18.63
CA TYR A 76 -19.74 -3.58 18.80
C TYR A 76 -21.23 -3.76 19.06
N GLU A 77 -21.89 -2.73 19.58
CA GLU A 77 -23.34 -2.65 19.78
C GLU A 77 -24.11 -2.70 18.46
N ASN A 78 -23.47 -2.36 17.35
CA ASN A 78 -24.05 -2.36 16.01
C ASN A 78 -23.83 -3.68 15.26
N LEU A 79 -23.11 -4.64 15.85
CA LEU A 79 -22.58 -5.79 15.13
C LEU A 79 -23.68 -6.69 14.54
N GLU A 80 -24.81 -6.84 15.22
CA GLU A 80 -25.93 -7.65 14.73
C GLU A 80 -26.52 -7.07 13.44
N ASP A 81 -26.84 -5.77 13.44
CA ASP A 81 -27.35 -5.06 12.27
C ASP A 81 -26.32 -5.07 11.12
N ILE A 82 -25.04 -4.85 11.44
CA ILE A 82 -23.95 -4.88 10.46
C ILE A 82 -23.81 -6.26 9.82
N ASN A 83 -23.90 -7.33 10.61
CA ASN A 83 -23.84 -8.70 10.07
C ASN A 83 -25.04 -9.01 9.18
N LEU A 84 -26.23 -8.49 9.52
CA LEU A 84 -27.41 -8.63 8.68
C LEU A 84 -27.21 -7.90 7.33
N PHE A 85 -26.73 -6.65 7.35
CA PHE A 85 -26.39 -5.93 6.12
C PHE A 85 -25.33 -6.65 5.28
N ALA A 86 -24.33 -7.28 5.92
CA ALA A 86 -23.31 -8.05 5.21
C ALA A 86 -23.92 -9.25 4.48
N ALA A 87 -24.76 -10.02 5.17
CA ALA A 87 -25.43 -11.20 4.59
C ALA A 87 -26.32 -10.80 3.41
N GLU A 88 -27.19 -9.80 3.60
CA GLU A 88 -28.09 -9.33 2.55
C GLU A 88 -27.34 -8.73 1.34
N ALA A 89 -26.24 -8.01 1.58
CA ALA A 89 -25.43 -7.44 0.51
C ALA A 89 -24.68 -8.51 -0.29
N ILE A 90 -24.19 -9.56 0.38
CA ILE A 90 -23.59 -10.72 -0.30
C ILE A 90 -24.63 -11.45 -1.13
N GLU A 91 -25.81 -11.73 -0.59
CA GLU A 91 -26.90 -12.37 -1.33
C GLU A 91 -27.25 -11.59 -2.59
N LEU A 92 -27.46 -10.27 -2.48
CA LEU A 92 -27.74 -9.42 -3.63
C LEU A 92 -26.58 -9.39 -4.63
N TRP A 93 -25.33 -9.29 -4.17
CA TRP A 93 -24.16 -9.31 -5.05
C TRP A 93 -24.04 -10.62 -5.83
N LEU A 94 -24.33 -11.75 -5.19
CA LEU A 94 -24.37 -13.06 -5.86
C LEU A 94 -25.51 -13.14 -6.89
N GLU A 95 -26.71 -12.66 -6.55
CA GLU A 95 -27.87 -12.62 -7.45
C GLU A 95 -27.63 -11.75 -8.69
N GLU A 96 -26.91 -10.63 -8.53
CA GLU A 96 -26.50 -9.73 -9.61
C GLU A 96 -25.41 -10.33 -10.52
N GLY A 97 -24.91 -11.54 -10.21
CA GLY A 97 -23.86 -12.21 -10.97
C GLY A 97 -22.45 -11.75 -10.59
N CYS A 98 -22.25 -11.33 -9.34
CA CYS A 98 -20.97 -10.90 -8.78
C CYS A 98 -20.31 -9.75 -9.58
N PRO A 99 -21.02 -8.63 -9.83
CA PRO A 99 -20.45 -7.53 -10.60
C PRO A 99 -19.16 -7.02 -9.95
N ALA A 100 -18.14 -6.85 -10.80
CA ALA A 100 -16.83 -6.31 -10.43
C ALA A 100 -16.89 -4.79 -10.15
N TRP A 101 -15.71 -4.16 -10.07
CA TRP A 101 -15.58 -2.71 -10.11
C TRP A 101 -15.88 -2.17 -11.52
N ASN A 102 -16.82 -1.24 -11.65
CA ASN A 102 -17.07 -0.48 -12.87
C ASN A 102 -16.37 0.87 -12.78
N ARG A 103 -15.35 1.13 -13.62
CA ARG A 103 -14.60 2.40 -13.62
C ARG A 103 -14.12 2.81 -12.22
N GLU A 104 -13.52 1.86 -11.50
CA GLU A 104 -13.00 2.00 -10.13
C GLU A 104 -14.06 2.05 -9.01
N GLU A 105 -15.36 2.12 -9.32
CA GLU A 105 -16.43 2.07 -8.31
C GLU A 105 -17.01 0.64 -8.20
N PRO A 106 -17.13 0.06 -6.99
CA PRO A 106 -17.79 -1.24 -6.81
C PRO A 106 -19.29 -1.13 -7.15
N SER A 107 -19.94 -2.26 -7.46
CA SER A 107 -21.41 -2.32 -7.39
C SER A 107 -21.88 -1.88 -6.01
N TYR A 108 -23.11 -1.41 -5.89
CA TYR A 108 -23.58 -0.92 -4.61
C TYR A 108 -23.60 -2.02 -3.53
N SER A 109 -24.02 -3.23 -3.90
CA SER A 109 -23.97 -4.44 -3.09
C SER A 109 -22.54 -4.76 -2.60
N LEU A 110 -21.56 -4.79 -3.51
CA LEU A 110 -20.14 -4.96 -3.16
C LEU A 110 -19.62 -3.79 -2.31
N GLY A 111 -20.07 -2.56 -2.58
CA GLY A 111 -19.72 -1.36 -1.81
C GLY A 111 -20.13 -1.48 -0.35
N ILE A 112 -21.32 -2.01 -0.06
CA ILE A 112 -21.76 -2.31 1.32
C ILE A 112 -20.80 -3.31 1.96
N VAL A 113 -20.52 -4.42 1.28
CA VAL A 113 -19.61 -5.47 1.77
C VAL A 113 -18.23 -4.90 2.10
N LEU A 114 -17.67 -4.04 1.24
CA LEU A 114 -16.36 -3.42 1.46
C LEU A 114 -16.36 -2.43 2.64
N ASN A 115 -17.45 -1.67 2.85
CA ASN A 115 -17.59 -0.80 4.03
C ASN A 115 -17.62 -1.62 5.33
N ILE A 116 -18.33 -2.74 5.32
CA ILE A 116 -18.43 -3.64 6.49
C ILE A 116 -17.11 -4.37 6.73
N LEU A 117 -16.45 -4.82 5.66
CA LEU A 117 -15.11 -5.41 5.72
C LEU A 117 -14.11 -4.43 6.37
N TYR A 118 -14.14 -3.15 6.00
CA TYR A 118 -13.32 -2.11 6.62
C TYR A 118 -13.60 -2.00 8.12
N PHE A 119 -14.88 -1.94 8.51
CA PHE A 119 -15.30 -1.92 9.90
C PHE A 119 -14.78 -3.15 10.68
N TYR A 120 -14.91 -4.36 10.13
CA TYR A 120 -14.38 -5.56 10.77
C TYR A 120 -12.87 -5.47 11.00
N CYS A 121 -12.12 -4.99 10.00
CA CYS A 121 -10.68 -4.77 10.14
C CYS A 121 -10.34 -3.73 11.22
N GLU A 122 -11.03 -2.59 11.26
CA GLU A 122 -10.84 -1.55 12.28
C GLU A 122 -11.12 -2.05 13.70
N LYS A 123 -12.11 -2.92 13.87
CA LYS A 123 -12.44 -3.53 15.18
C LYS A 123 -11.61 -4.77 15.49
N GLY A 124 -10.70 -5.19 14.60
CA GLY A 124 -9.90 -6.41 14.77
C GLY A 124 -10.72 -7.71 14.69
N LEU A 125 -11.90 -7.67 14.07
CA LEU A 125 -12.78 -8.81 13.84
C LEU A 125 -12.33 -9.62 12.61
N TYR A 126 -11.06 -10.04 12.59
CA TYR A 126 -10.43 -10.61 11.40
C TYR A 126 -11.01 -11.95 10.93
N GLY A 127 -11.69 -12.71 11.80
CA GLY A 127 -12.44 -13.90 11.38
C GLY A 127 -13.59 -13.54 10.43
N LEU A 128 -14.44 -12.58 10.83
CA LEU A 128 -15.55 -12.09 10.00
C LEU A 128 -15.04 -11.40 8.73
N ALA A 129 -13.95 -10.63 8.85
CA ALA A 129 -13.29 -10.03 7.69
C ALA A 129 -12.80 -11.11 6.70
N ASN A 130 -12.21 -12.20 7.20
CA ASN A 130 -11.74 -13.29 6.37
C ASN A 130 -12.89 -14.01 5.65
N ASP A 131 -14.02 -14.23 6.33
CA ASP A 131 -15.20 -14.84 5.70
C ASP A 131 -15.67 -14.01 4.49
N LEU A 132 -15.74 -12.68 4.62
CA LEU A 132 -16.08 -11.80 3.49
C LEU A 132 -15.02 -11.82 2.39
N CYS A 133 -13.73 -11.78 2.76
CA CYS A 133 -12.63 -11.91 1.81
C CYS A 133 -12.72 -13.20 1.00
N ASP A 134 -12.96 -14.34 1.67
CA ASP A 134 -13.06 -15.66 1.05
C ASP A 134 -14.24 -15.76 0.09
N ILE A 135 -15.39 -15.19 0.45
CA ILE A 135 -16.54 -15.12 -0.46
C ILE A 135 -16.19 -14.31 -1.72
N ILE A 136 -15.56 -13.14 -1.56
CA ILE A 136 -15.19 -12.29 -2.70
C ILE A 136 -14.18 -12.99 -3.63
N ILE A 137 -13.13 -13.62 -3.08
CA ILE A 137 -12.11 -14.29 -3.91
C ILE A 137 -12.56 -15.64 -4.48
N SER A 138 -13.61 -16.26 -3.90
CA SER A 138 -14.23 -17.46 -4.47
C SER A 138 -15.00 -17.19 -5.77
N HIS A 139 -15.21 -15.91 -6.11
CA HIS A 139 -15.79 -15.46 -7.38
C HIS A 139 -14.76 -14.62 -8.14
N PRO A 140 -13.84 -15.26 -8.90
CA PRO A 140 -12.71 -14.59 -9.55
C PRO A 140 -13.15 -13.46 -10.47
N GLN A 141 -12.51 -12.31 -10.30
CA GLN A 141 -12.71 -11.12 -11.12
C GLN A 141 -11.53 -10.94 -12.08
N GLU A 142 -11.72 -10.21 -13.18
CA GLU A 142 -10.63 -9.90 -14.12
C GLU A 142 -9.48 -9.14 -13.44
N ALA A 143 -9.84 -8.20 -12.56
CA ALA A 143 -8.92 -7.50 -11.68
C ALA A 143 -9.63 -7.09 -10.39
N TYR A 144 -8.93 -7.22 -9.27
CA TYR A 144 -9.37 -6.70 -7.98
C TYR A 144 -8.87 -5.26 -7.80
N HIS A 145 -9.69 -4.41 -7.16
CA HIS A 145 -9.24 -3.09 -6.76
C HIS A 145 -8.08 -3.19 -5.76
N ARG A 146 -7.08 -2.30 -5.90
CA ARG A 146 -5.85 -2.32 -5.11
C ARG A 146 -6.13 -2.32 -3.60
N ASP A 147 -7.05 -1.48 -3.16
CA ASP A 147 -7.35 -1.34 -1.73
C ASP A 147 -7.97 -2.62 -1.15
N PHE A 148 -8.73 -3.37 -1.95
CA PHE A 148 -9.22 -4.69 -1.54
C PHE A 148 -8.07 -5.69 -1.41
N ILE A 149 -7.09 -5.68 -2.32
CA ILE A 149 -5.90 -6.54 -2.23
C ILE A 149 -5.13 -6.25 -0.92
N PHE A 150 -4.98 -4.99 -0.55
CA PHE A 150 -4.30 -4.60 0.70
C PHE A 150 -5.02 -5.12 1.95
N ILE A 151 -6.35 -4.98 1.98
CA ILE A 151 -7.17 -5.55 3.05
C ILE A 151 -7.02 -7.06 3.09
N LEU A 152 -7.16 -7.72 1.93
CA LEU A 152 -7.09 -9.17 1.81
C LEU A 152 -5.76 -9.72 2.35
N LEU A 153 -4.62 -9.19 1.90
CA LEU A 153 -3.30 -9.63 2.35
C LEU A 153 -3.07 -9.39 3.86
N SER A 154 -3.61 -8.28 4.39
CA SER A 154 -3.59 -7.99 5.81
C SER A 154 -4.43 -8.98 6.62
N VAL A 155 -5.69 -9.19 6.21
CA VAL A 155 -6.62 -10.13 6.84
C VAL A 155 -6.02 -11.53 6.86
N LYS A 156 -5.47 -12.00 5.73
CA LYS A 156 -4.83 -13.31 5.61
C LYS A 156 -3.64 -13.48 6.55
N ASN A 157 -2.84 -12.42 6.75
CA ASN A 157 -1.79 -12.45 7.79
C ASN A 157 -2.38 -12.51 9.20
N GLN A 158 -3.42 -11.74 9.50
CA GLN A 158 -4.04 -11.64 10.82
C GLN A 158 -4.72 -12.94 11.24
N VAL A 159 -5.32 -13.67 10.30
CA VAL A 159 -5.89 -15.02 10.55
C VAL A 159 -4.90 -16.16 10.35
N PHE A 160 -3.63 -15.84 10.05
CA PHE A 160 -2.56 -16.81 9.82
C PHE A 160 -2.81 -17.79 8.68
N ASP A 161 -3.54 -17.36 7.64
CA ASP A 161 -3.72 -18.09 6.38
C ASP A 161 -2.46 -17.90 5.51
N PHE A 162 -1.38 -18.55 5.97
CA PHE A 162 -0.08 -18.45 5.32
C PHE A 162 0.00 -19.23 4.03
N ASP A 163 -0.85 -20.24 3.85
CA ASP A 163 -0.92 -21.01 2.61
C ASP A 163 -1.42 -20.14 1.47
N TYR A 164 -2.46 -19.32 1.71
CA TYR A 164 -2.90 -18.32 0.74
C TYR A 164 -1.76 -17.37 0.33
N LEU A 165 -1.07 -16.78 1.32
CA LEU A 165 0.01 -15.81 1.08
C LEU A 165 1.19 -16.43 0.33
N GLN A 166 1.57 -17.65 0.69
CA GLN A 166 2.64 -18.39 0.04
C GLN A 166 2.28 -18.72 -1.40
N ASN A 167 1.08 -19.27 -1.64
CA ASN A 167 0.61 -19.62 -2.97
C ASN A 167 0.54 -18.40 -3.89
N GLN A 168 0.05 -17.26 -3.38
CA GLN A 168 0.01 -16.01 -4.11
C GLN A 168 1.43 -15.55 -4.50
N PHE A 169 2.35 -15.49 -3.53
CA PHE A 169 3.72 -15.07 -3.77
C PHE A 169 4.46 -15.99 -4.76
N GLU A 170 4.35 -17.31 -4.59
CA GLU A 170 5.01 -18.28 -5.46
C GLU A 170 4.48 -18.24 -6.90
N ASN A 171 3.16 -18.07 -7.07
CA ASN A 171 2.55 -17.90 -8.38
C ASN A 171 3.03 -16.62 -9.07
N GLU A 172 3.04 -15.49 -8.36
CA GLU A 172 3.56 -14.23 -8.90
C GLU A 172 5.08 -14.32 -9.21
N LEU A 173 5.85 -15.00 -8.37
CA LEU A 173 7.29 -15.22 -8.57
C LEU A 173 7.55 -16.03 -9.84
N LYS A 174 6.81 -17.13 -10.04
CA LYS A 174 6.90 -17.98 -11.23
C LYS A 174 6.61 -17.21 -12.52
N ASN A 175 5.69 -16.24 -12.46
CA ASN A 175 5.29 -15.43 -13.60
C ASN A 175 6.09 -14.12 -13.75
N ALA A 176 7.06 -13.87 -12.86
CA ALA A 176 7.82 -12.61 -12.79
C ALA A 176 6.92 -11.36 -12.60
N THR A 177 5.81 -11.51 -11.87
CA THR A 177 4.80 -10.46 -11.61
C THR A 177 4.64 -10.14 -10.12
N VAL A 178 5.66 -10.44 -9.29
CA VAL A 178 5.60 -10.21 -7.83
C VAL A 178 5.25 -8.77 -7.53
N GLN A 179 4.09 -8.58 -6.89
CA GLN A 179 3.60 -7.31 -6.40
C GLN A 179 4.29 -6.96 -5.08
N ASP A 180 4.52 -5.67 -4.84
CA ASP A 180 5.27 -5.23 -3.66
C ASP A 180 4.50 -5.52 -2.36
N ALA A 181 3.18 -5.31 -2.39
CA ALA A 181 2.29 -5.68 -1.28
C ALA A 181 2.38 -7.19 -0.97
N THR A 182 2.29 -8.05 -1.99
CA THR A 182 2.44 -9.50 -1.81
C THR A 182 3.79 -9.85 -1.18
N ALA A 183 4.88 -9.23 -1.66
CA ALA A 183 6.22 -9.47 -1.13
C ALA A 183 6.36 -9.11 0.36
N ILE A 184 5.90 -7.92 0.78
CA ILE A 184 6.02 -7.51 2.19
C ILE A 184 5.10 -8.33 3.10
N HIS A 185 3.89 -8.68 2.65
CA HIS A 185 2.99 -9.53 3.40
C HIS A 185 3.51 -10.96 3.54
N PHE A 186 4.14 -11.51 2.49
CA PHE A 186 4.77 -12.82 2.56
C PHE A 186 6.06 -12.82 3.39
N LEU A 187 6.82 -11.72 3.39
CA LEU A 187 7.92 -11.51 4.33
C LEU A 187 7.42 -11.59 5.77
N ILE A 188 6.33 -10.88 6.11
CA ILE A 188 5.73 -10.91 7.45
C ILE A 188 5.29 -12.34 7.80
N ALA A 189 4.56 -13.02 6.92
CA ALA A 189 4.12 -14.40 7.12
C ALA A 189 5.30 -15.36 7.39
N SER A 190 6.35 -15.28 6.58
CA SER A 190 7.58 -16.08 6.73
C SER A 190 8.26 -15.81 8.07
N MET A 191 8.28 -14.54 8.52
CA MET A 191 8.81 -14.15 9.82
C MET A 191 7.99 -14.73 10.97
N VAL A 192 6.67 -14.69 10.90
CA VAL A 192 5.77 -15.26 11.92
C VAL A 192 5.92 -16.77 12.00
N ARG A 193 6.09 -17.45 10.86
CA ARG A 193 6.34 -18.91 10.77
C ARG A 193 7.73 -19.34 11.26
N GLY A 194 8.64 -18.39 11.52
CA GLY A 194 10.02 -18.69 11.88
C GLY A 194 10.88 -19.16 10.70
N GLU A 195 10.41 -18.97 9.47
CA GLU A 195 11.08 -19.34 8.22
C GLU A 195 12.10 -18.28 7.81
N PHE A 196 13.07 -18.01 8.68
CA PHE A 196 13.98 -16.86 8.55
C PHE A 196 14.82 -16.88 7.28
N ALA A 197 15.13 -18.06 6.73
CA ALA A 197 15.85 -18.17 5.46
C ALA A 197 14.98 -17.71 4.28
N VAL A 198 13.70 -18.07 4.27
CA VAL A 198 12.71 -17.62 3.28
C VAL A 198 12.51 -16.12 3.42
N ALA A 199 12.22 -15.65 4.65
CA ALA A 199 12.08 -14.22 4.94
C ALA A 199 13.28 -13.40 4.46
N LYS A 200 14.52 -13.86 4.71
CA LYS A 200 15.73 -13.16 4.25
C LYS A 200 15.84 -13.10 2.72
N SER A 201 15.40 -14.14 2.01
CA SER A 201 15.37 -14.15 0.54
C SER A 201 14.32 -13.18 -0.02
N VAL A 202 13.13 -13.14 0.57
CA VAL A 202 12.07 -12.18 0.19
C VAL A 202 12.52 -10.75 0.49
N LEU A 203 13.15 -10.51 1.64
CA LEU A 203 13.70 -9.19 1.98
C LEU A 203 14.80 -8.75 1.00
N ARG A 204 15.67 -9.66 0.54
CA ARG A 204 16.64 -9.35 -0.52
C ARG A 204 15.95 -8.93 -1.81
N LEU A 205 14.92 -9.66 -2.24
CA LEU A 205 14.15 -9.32 -3.43
C LEU A 205 13.58 -7.89 -3.33
N ILE A 206 13.01 -7.53 -2.18
CA ILE A 206 12.50 -6.17 -1.93
C ILE A 206 13.62 -5.13 -2.01
N LEU A 207 14.76 -5.36 -1.34
CA LEU A 207 15.88 -4.41 -1.30
C LEU A 207 16.65 -4.29 -2.63
N GLU A 208 16.63 -5.33 -3.45
CA GLU A 208 17.18 -5.30 -4.81
C GLU A 208 16.33 -4.43 -5.72
N ARG A 209 14.99 -4.50 -5.59
CA ARG A 209 14.05 -3.65 -6.32
C ARG A 209 14.05 -2.20 -5.82
N TYR A 210 14.16 -2.01 -4.51
CA TYR A 210 14.10 -0.70 -3.85
C TYR A 210 15.26 -0.49 -2.86
N PRO A 211 16.50 -0.30 -3.36
CA PRO A 211 17.66 -0.02 -2.51
C PRO A 211 17.46 1.16 -1.56
N GLU A 212 16.75 2.18 -2.00
CA GLU A 212 16.46 3.40 -1.27
C GLU A 212 15.58 3.18 -0.04
N TYR A 213 14.85 2.07 0.07
CA TYR A 213 14.06 1.74 1.26
C TYR A 213 14.84 0.96 2.33
N SER A 214 16.09 0.57 2.05
CA SER A 214 16.97 -0.10 3.00
C SER A 214 17.01 0.58 4.37
N TRP A 215 17.17 1.91 4.40
CA TRP A 215 17.27 2.65 5.65
C TRP A 215 15.99 2.53 6.50
N ILE A 216 14.80 2.53 5.89
CA ILE A 216 13.50 2.41 6.57
C ILE A 216 13.43 1.10 7.36
N PHE A 217 13.86 -0.01 6.72
CA PHE A 217 13.94 -1.30 7.39
C PHE A 217 15.02 -1.32 8.50
N GLN A 218 16.19 -0.72 8.26
CA GLN A 218 17.29 -0.64 9.24
C GLN A 218 17.01 0.23 10.47
N ILE A 219 16.11 1.20 10.37
CA ILE A 219 15.65 1.98 11.53
C ILE A 219 14.40 1.35 12.17
N GLY A 220 13.76 0.40 11.49
CA GLY A 220 12.60 -0.34 12.02
C GLY A 220 11.28 0.42 11.93
N HIS A 221 11.21 1.48 11.12
CA HIS A 221 9.99 2.29 10.95
C HIS A 221 9.05 1.76 9.87
N TRP A 222 9.47 0.75 9.10
CA TRP A 222 8.71 0.16 7.99
C TRP A 222 7.23 -0.21 8.29
N PRO A 223 6.81 -0.60 9.51
CA PRO A 223 5.39 -0.83 9.79
C PRO A 223 4.55 0.44 9.94
N THR A 224 5.17 1.57 10.32
CA THR A 224 4.48 2.79 10.75
C THR A 224 4.80 3.98 9.85
N VAL A 225 5.35 3.74 8.64
CA VAL A 225 5.65 4.84 7.74
C VAL A 225 4.32 5.37 7.19
N ALA A 226 3.89 6.51 7.70
CA ALA A 226 2.83 7.31 7.11
C ALA A 226 3.47 8.29 6.13
N PHE A 227 3.25 8.09 4.84
CA PHE A 227 3.64 9.06 3.83
C PHE A 227 2.48 10.04 3.66
N GLU A 228 2.55 11.18 4.33
CA GLU A 228 1.61 12.29 4.05
C GLU A 228 1.83 12.78 2.61
N GLU A 229 0.74 13.05 1.87
CA GLU A 229 0.76 13.61 0.50
C GLU A 229 1.49 14.98 0.41
N ASN A 230 1.87 15.58 1.54
CA ASN A 230 2.45 16.91 1.62
C ASN A 230 3.99 16.89 1.79
N GLY A 231 4.70 16.59 0.70
CA GLY A 231 5.68 17.56 0.19
C GLY A 231 7.16 17.49 0.57
N LEU A 232 7.74 16.35 0.99
CA LEU A 232 9.21 16.24 1.10
C LEU A 232 9.86 15.09 0.33
N PHE A 233 9.09 14.14 -0.20
CA PHE A 233 9.60 13.07 -1.06
C PHE A 233 8.67 12.91 -2.26
N VAL A 234 9.25 12.91 -3.46
CA VAL A 234 8.51 12.74 -4.72
C VAL A 234 7.91 11.33 -4.71
N ILE A 235 6.58 11.28 -4.72
CA ILE A 235 5.75 10.08 -4.65
C ILE A 235 6.02 9.22 -5.90
N SER A 236 6.42 7.98 -5.67
CA SER A 236 6.65 6.96 -6.69
C SER A 236 5.67 5.80 -6.43
N GLU A 237 5.25 5.08 -7.46
CA GLU A 237 4.36 3.90 -7.37
C GLU A 237 4.88 2.81 -6.40
N SER A 238 6.16 2.90 -6.01
CA SER A 238 6.87 2.08 -5.03
C SER A 238 6.40 2.21 -3.55
N ASP A 239 5.60 3.23 -3.20
CA ASP A 239 5.08 3.41 -1.83
C ASP A 239 3.85 2.53 -1.51
N THR A 240 3.33 1.79 -2.50
CA THR A 240 2.21 0.84 -2.36
C THR A 240 2.49 -0.27 -1.35
N MET A 241 3.75 -0.67 -1.20
CA MET A 241 4.18 -1.70 -0.25
C MET A 241 3.82 -1.34 1.19
N PHE A 242 4.18 -0.14 1.65
CA PHE A 242 3.95 0.26 3.05
C PHE A 242 2.48 0.61 3.30
N ASN A 243 1.79 1.18 2.31
CA ASN A 243 0.35 1.46 2.39
C ASN A 243 -0.47 0.17 2.59
N SER A 244 -0.01 -0.96 2.05
CA SER A 244 -0.68 -2.25 2.26
C SER A 244 -0.69 -2.72 3.73
N LEU A 245 0.18 -2.16 4.58
CA LEU A 245 0.31 -2.53 5.98
C LEU A 245 -0.63 -1.80 6.93
N VAL A 246 -1.55 -0.96 6.45
CA VAL A 246 -2.43 -0.15 7.33
C VAL A 246 -3.19 -1.00 8.37
N PHE A 247 -3.71 -2.17 7.98
CA PHE A 247 -4.40 -3.09 8.90
C PHE A 247 -3.46 -4.08 9.60
N MET A 248 -2.15 -3.95 9.39
CA MET A 248 -1.10 -4.74 10.05
C MET A 248 -0.35 -3.94 11.13
N GLN A 249 -0.56 -2.62 11.22
CA GLN A 249 0.19 -1.73 12.13
C GLN A 249 0.12 -2.22 13.58
N ASP A 250 -1.08 -2.36 14.14
CA ASP A 250 -1.30 -2.85 15.50
C ASP A 250 -0.66 -4.23 15.76
N PHE A 251 -0.74 -5.13 14.77
CA PHE A 251 -0.15 -6.46 14.86
C PHE A 251 1.37 -6.38 14.96
N LEU A 252 2.01 -5.59 14.09
CA LEU A 252 3.46 -5.42 14.03
C LEU A 252 3.98 -4.62 15.23
N GLU A 253 3.22 -3.64 15.73
CA GLU A 253 3.55 -2.89 16.94
C GLU A 253 3.57 -3.77 18.19
N ARG A 254 2.68 -4.77 18.27
CA ARG A 254 2.66 -5.78 19.34
C ARG A 254 3.71 -6.87 19.14
N ARG A 255 4.32 -6.96 17.95
CA ARG A 255 5.34 -7.94 17.55
C ARG A 255 6.67 -7.25 17.21
N ARG A 256 7.13 -6.36 18.10
CA ARG A 256 8.37 -5.58 17.90
C ARG A 256 9.61 -6.45 17.73
N ASP A 257 9.59 -7.68 18.22
CA ASP A 257 10.63 -8.68 18.01
C ASP A 257 10.77 -9.05 16.53
N LEU A 258 9.66 -9.23 15.80
CA LEU A 258 9.67 -9.46 14.35
C LEU A 258 10.27 -8.26 13.62
N VAL A 259 9.83 -7.04 13.99
CA VAL A 259 10.34 -5.78 13.42
C VAL A 259 11.85 -5.64 13.64
N LYS A 260 12.32 -5.89 14.87
CA LYS A 260 13.76 -5.88 15.22
C LYS A 260 14.54 -6.93 14.44
N ARG A 261 13.96 -8.11 14.22
CA ARG A 261 14.60 -9.19 13.50
C ARG A 261 14.73 -8.86 12.01
N VAL A 262 13.70 -8.29 11.38
CA VAL A 262 13.77 -7.78 10.00
C VAL A 262 14.86 -6.70 9.90
N ASN A 263 14.88 -5.73 10.83
CA ASN A 263 15.91 -4.70 10.90
C ASN A 263 17.33 -5.29 10.94
N GLN A 264 17.56 -6.27 11.80
CA GLN A 264 18.85 -6.97 11.86
C GLN A 264 19.17 -7.67 10.53
N MET A 265 18.22 -8.38 9.93
CA MET A 265 18.42 -9.00 8.61
C MET A 265 18.77 -7.98 7.54
N THR A 266 18.12 -6.82 7.52
CA THR A 266 18.45 -5.73 6.59
C THR A 266 19.89 -5.26 6.78
N ARG A 267 20.32 -5.03 8.03
CA ARG A 267 21.71 -4.64 8.32
C ARG A 267 22.71 -5.69 7.84
N GLU A 268 22.40 -6.97 8.03
CA GLU A 268 23.24 -8.07 7.54
C GLU A 268 23.27 -8.11 6.01
N ILE A 269 22.14 -7.93 5.33
CA ILE A 269 22.07 -7.91 3.86
C ILE A 269 22.92 -6.75 3.34
N GLU A 270 22.71 -5.55 3.87
CA GLU A 270 23.36 -4.33 3.41
C GLU A 270 24.85 -4.28 3.74
N ALA A 271 25.26 -4.84 4.89
CA ALA A 271 26.67 -5.03 5.21
C ALA A 271 27.40 -5.98 4.26
N ASN A 272 26.67 -6.78 3.48
CA ASN A 272 27.22 -7.66 2.45
C ASN A 272 26.87 -7.19 1.02
N ARG A 273 26.15 -6.08 0.87
CA ARG A 273 25.70 -5.55 -0.43
C ARG A 273 26.74 -4.59 -0.99
N GLU A 274 27.50 -5.03 -1.98
CA GLU A 274 28.44 -4.16 -2.68
C GLU A 274 27.71 -2.96 -3.32
N GLY A 275 28.35 -1.78 -3.35
CA GLY A 275 27.80 -0.61 -4.04
C GLY A 275 26.86 0.29 -3.25
N THR A 276 26.57 0.03 -1.96
CA THR A 276 25.71 0.92 -1.15
C THR A 276 26.41 2.18 -0.67
N ILE A 277 25.65 3.24 -0.37
CA ILE A 277 26.20 4.49 0.19
C ILE A 277 26.87 4.26 1.56
N GLN A 278 26.39 3.29 2.33
CA GLN A 278 26.98 2.90 3.61
C GLN A 278 28.33 2.20 3.42
N HIS A 279 28.46 1.32 2.42
CA HIS A 279 29.76 0.75 2.07
C HIS A 279 30.72 1.80 1.53
N PHE A 280 30.24 2.75 0.72
CA PHE A 280 31.05 3.88 0.27
C PHE A 280 31.62 4.65 1.47
N TYR A 281 30.79 5.03 2.45
CA TYR A 281 31.28 5.76 3.62
C TYR A 281 32.20 4.93 4.52
N LYS A 282 31.96 3.62 4.69
CA LYS A 282 32.89 2.74 5.40
C LYS A 282 34.24 2.63 4.69
N PHE A 283 34.22 2.49 3.37
CA PHE A 283 35.43 2.44 2.54
C PHE A 283 36.17 3.78 2.60
N TYR A 284 35.47 4.90 2.45
CA TYR A 284 36.03 6.25 2.56
C TYR A 284 36.67 6.55 3.92
N GLN A 285 36.14 5.97 5.00
CA GLN A 285 36.67 6.13 6.35
C GLN A 285 37.88 5.23 6.67
N LEU A 286 38.35 4.41 5.73
CA LEU A 286 39.54 3.58 5.96
C LEU A 286 40.77 4.46 6.22
N PRO A 287 41.64 4.12 7.20
CA PRO A 287 42.84 4.90 7.51
C PRO A 287 43.74 5.15 6.30
N GLU A 288 43.82 4.18 5.38
CA GLU A 288 44.63 4.24 4.17
C GLU A 288 44.06 5.22 3.12
N LEU A 289 42.78 5.59 3.24
CA LEU A 289 42.05 6.44 2.29
C LEU A 289 41.66 7.81 2.86
N VAL A 290 41.78 8.02 4.18
CA VAL A 290 41.34 9.25 4.88
C VAL A 290 41.99 10.54 4.36
N HIS A 291 43.13 10.44 3.69
CA HIS A 291 43.85 11.58 3.10
C HIS A 291 43.38 11.95 1.69
N LEU A 292 42.59 11.09 1.05
CA LEU A 292 42.02 11.35 -0.26
C LEU A 292 40.71 12.12 -0.09
N GLN A 293 40.46 13.06 -1.00
CA GLN A 293 39.15 13.72 -1.08
C GLN A 293 38.06 12.69 -1.42
N GLU A 294 36.87 12.85 -0.82
CA GLU A 294 35.70 11.98 -1.06
C GLU A 294 35.46 11.71 -2.55
N LYS A 295 35.54 12.75 -3.40
CA LYS A 295 35.37 12.63 -4.86
C LYS A 295 36.33 11.62 -5.49
N ARG A 296 37.58 11.52 -5.02
CA ARG A 296 38.58 10.57 -5.54
C ARG A 296 38.29 9.15 -5.09
N VAL A 297 37.90 8.98 -3.83
CA VAL A 297 37.49 7.67 -3.32
C VAL A 297 36.23 7.19 -4.02
N ARG A 298 35.31 8.10 -4.36
CA ARG A 298 34.09 7.80 -5.12
C ARG A 298 34.43 7.30 -6.53
N ILE A 299 35.42 7.88 -7.21
CA ILE A 299 35.89 7.37 -8.50
C ILE A 299 36.38 5.92 -8.39
N PHE A 300 37.17 5.57 -7.36
CA PHE A 300 37.59 4.17 -7.16
C PHE A 300 36.39 3.24 -6.93
N TYR A 301 35.46 3.68 -6.09
CA TYR A 301 34.28 2.93 -5.74
C TYR A 301 33.36 2.69 -6.95
N GLU A 302 33.09 3.71 -7.76
CA GLU A 302 32.33 3.60 -9.01
C GLU A 302 33.00 2.71 -10.06
N ASN A 303 34.31 2.50 -9.96
CA ASN A 303 35.09 1.60 -10.81
C ASN A 303 35.28 0.20 -10.18
N GLY A 304 34.49 -0.18 -9.17
CA GLY A 304 34.48 -1.53 -8.61
C GLY A 304 35.62 -1.83 -7.63
N ILE A 305 36.27 -0.80 -7.08
CA ILE A 305 37.22 -0.93 -5.97
C ILE A 305 36.47 -0.61 -4.67
N HIS A 306 35.93 -1.64 -4.02
CA HIS A 306 35.07 -1.48 -2.84
C HIS A 306 35.78 -1.80 -1.51
N LYS A 307 36.99 -2.39 -1.58
CA LYS A 307 37.88 -2.71 -0.44
C LYS A 307 39.35 -2.62 -0.85
N LEU A 308 40.26 -2.57 0.12
CA LEU A 308 41.70 -2.40 -0.15
C LEU A 308 42.28 -3.51 -1.02
N GLU A 309 41.77 -4.74 -0.90
CA GLU A 309 42.23 -5.88 -1.69
C GLU A 309 41.90 -5.75 -3.18
N ASP A 310 40.87 -4.98 -3.53
CA ASP A 310 40.49 -4.81 -4.94
C ASP A 310 41.56 -4.05 -5.72
N PHE A 311 42.35 -3.18 -5.06
CA PHE A 311 43.49 -2.51 -5.69
C PHE A 311 44.51 -3.50 -6.28
N LYS A 312 44.60 -4.73 -5.76
CA LYS A 312 45.50 -5.77 -6.30
C LYS A 312 45.07 -6.28 -7.69
N LYS A 313 43.84 -5.97 -8.12
CA LYS A 313 43.33 -6.30 -9.46
C LYS A 313 43.70 -5.23 -10.50
N TRP A 314 44.12 -4.06 -10.05
CA TRP A 314 44.38 -2.87 -10.88
C TRP A 314 45.88 -2.59 -10.97
N THR A 315 46.36 -2.29 -12.17
CA THR A 315 47.71 -1.76 -12.39
C THR A 315 47.74 -0.25 -12.11
N GLU A 316 48.92 0.28 -11.81
CA GLU A 316 49.10 1.74 -11.66
C GLU A 316 48.65 2.53 -12.90
N LYS A 317 48.90 1.98 -14.09
CA LYS A 317 48.49 2.61 -15.35
C LYS A 317 46.96 2.67 -15.48
N GLU A 318 46.25 1.62 -15.09
CA GLU A 318 44.78 1.58 -15.11
C GLU A 318 44.18 2.56 -14.09
N LEU A 319 44.76 2.66 -12.89
CA LEU A 319 44.32 3.65 -11.89
C LEU A 319 44.54 5.09 -12.35
N LEU A 320 45.68 5.38 -13.00
CA LEU A 320 45.96 6.71 -13.56
C LEU A 320 45.11 7.05 -14.78
N ALA A 321 44.50 6.06 -15.43
CA ALA A 321 43.59 6.28 -16.54
C ALA A 321 42.17 6.67 -16.08
N LEU A 322 41.86 6.54 -14.78
CA LEU A 322 40.59 6.98 -14.22
C LEU A 322 40.53 8.52 -14.15
N ASP A 323 39.51 9.12 -14.77
CA ASP A 323 39.36 10.56 -14.80
C ASP A 323 39.21 11.14 -13.38
N GLY A 324 40.04 12.13 -13.04
CA GLY A 324 40.13 12.70 -11.70
C GLY A 324 41.12 12.01 -10.74
N ILE A 325 41.75 10.90 -11.13
CA ILE A 325 42.82 10.25 -10.36
C ILE A 325 44.20 10.67 -10.88
N GLY A 326 44.87 11.52 -10.11
CA GLY A 326 46.23 11.98 -10.41
C GLY A 326 47.34 11.13 -9.78
N LYS A 327 48.56 11.28 -10.30
CA LYS A 327 49.80 10.63 -9.81
C LYS A 327 49.98 10.71 -8.29
N THR A 328 49.74 11.89 -7.72
CA THR A 328 49.83 12.11 -6.27
C THR A 328 48.89 11.19 -5.48
N SER A 329 47.68 10.90 -5.97
CA SER A 329 46.76 10.00 -5.26
C SER A 329 47.29 8.57 -5.25
N VAL A 330 47.83 8.11 -6.38
CA VAL A 330 48.43 6.77 -6.52
C VAL A 330 49.69 6.63 -5.66
N GLU A 331 50.54 7.65 -5.60
CA GLU A 331 51.71 7.69 -4.72
C GLU A 331 51.33 7.62 -3.24
N HIS A 332 50.27 8.32 -2.82
CA HIS A 332 49.76 8.23 -1.44
C HIS A 332 49.25 6.84 -1.10
N LEU A 333 48.48 6.20 -1.99
CA LEU A 333 48.00 4.83 -1.79
C LEU A 333 49.17 3.85 -1.57
N LYS A 334 50.23 3.96 -2.39
CA LYS A 334 51.46 3.16 -2.21
C LYS A 334 52.16 3.46 -0.88
N ALA A 335 52.22 4.72 -0.48
CA ALA A 335 52.83 5.12 0.80
C ALA A 335 52.08 4.54 2.02
N GLN A 336 50.77 4.30 1.88
CA GLN A 336 49.94 3.61 2.88
C GLN A 336 50.02 2.07 2.78
N GLY A 337 50.91 1.53 1.93
CA GLY A 337 51.13 0.09 1.81
C GLY A 337 50.14 -0.64 0.90
N ILE A 338 49.29 0.09 0.15
CA ILE A 338 48.36 -0.53 -0.79
C ILE A 338 49.14 -1.09 -1.99
N GLN A 339 48.88 -2.37 -2.29
CA GLN A 339 49.53 -3.10 -3.37
C GLN A 339 48.66 -3.10 -4.63
N PHE A 340 49.31 -2.84 -5.77
CA PHE A 340 48.69 -2.90 -7.09
C PHE A 340 49.11 -4.18 -7.82
N LYS A 341 48.35 -4.53 -8.86
CA LYS A 341 48.76 -5.54 -9.82
C LYS A 341 50.07 -5.10 -10.48
N SER A 342 51.06 -6.00 -10.49
CA SER A 342 52.36 -5.77 -11.12
C SER A 342 52.26 -5.53 -12.62
#